data_AF-A0A2K3LRW9-F1
#
_entry.id   AF-A0A2K3LRW9-F1
#
_cell.length_a   1.000
_cell.length_b   1.000
_cell.length_c   1.000
_cell.angle_alpha   90.00
_cell.angle_beta   90.00
_cell.angle_gamma   90.00
#
_symmetry.space_group_name_H-M   'P 1'
#
loop_
_entity.id
_entity.type
_entity.pdbx_description
1 polymer ?
#
loop_
_entity_poly.entity_id
_entity_poly.type
_entity_poly.pdbx_seq_one_letter_code
_entity_poly.pdbx_strand_id
1 'polypeptide(L)'
;MLLPINENARSPLREANLIDSIQRLGLYHHFEHEIGELLRQIHNNYVENGTITLNEDLHSIALVFRLLRQQGYHILTVILPDQKSDHDRRSSVPTPVKRRRLCTCRCSDAQVTPSAGPRSLMTLMTIKWLTENGWKTMMNSKCSSFQWSGVTIREDVFKKFKNEQGNFKETLIGDVEGMISLYEATHMRIHGEDILDEALSFTSLNLKMMATQLNPSLATKVNHSLKRPLFKNLPRLVARHYISNYEKDSSHDATLLLLAKLDFNLLQKQHQKEIGNIS
;
A
#
# COMPACT_ATOMS: atom_id res chain seq x y z
N MET A 1 38.55 10.92 -2.67
CA MET A 1 38.08 9.56 -3.00
C MET A 1 36.56 9.64 -3.02
N LEU A 2 35.97 9.83 -4.21
CA LEU A 2 34.53 9.89 -4.37
C LEU A 2 34.00 8.44 -4.36
N LEU A 3 33.05 8.15 -3.48
CA LEU A 3 32.37 6.86 -3.48
C LEU A 3 31.61 6.71 -4.82
N PRO A 4 31.64 5.52 -5.45
CA PRO A 4 30.92 5.32 -6.69
C PRO A 4 29.43 5.39 -6.41
N ILE A 5 28.76 6.37 -7.02
CA ILE A 5 27.31 6.44 -7.07
C ILE A 5 26.87 5.25 -7.90
N ASN A 6 26.27 4.26 -7.24
CA ASN A 6 25.68 3.11 -7.91
C ASN A 6 24.48 3.59 -8.76
N GLU A 7 24.70 3.83 -10.05
CA GLU A 7 23.68 4.27 -11.01
C GLU A 7 22.53 3.25 -11.21
N ASN A 8 22.61 2.06 -10.59
CA ASN A 8 21.53 1.07 -10.56
C ASN A 8 20.62 1.14 -9.32
N ALA A 9 20.85 2.07 -8.39
CA ALA A 9 19.93 2.29 -7.27
C ALA A 9 18.66 2.99 -7.78
N ARG A 10 17.64 2.21 -8.18
CA ARG A 10 16.31 2.75 -8.43
C ARG A 10 15.87 3.53 -7.19
N SER A 11 15.41 4.77 -7.40
CA SER A 11 14.91 5.57 -6.29
C SER A 11 13.72 4.85 -5.63
N PRO A 12 13.74 4.62 -4.30
CA PRO A 12 12.65 3.98 -3.58
C PRO A 12 11.34 4.74 -3.75
N LEU A 13 11.42 6.05 -4.02
CA LEU A 13 10.28 6.90 -4.28
C LEU A 13 9.59 6.55 -5.58
N ARG A 14 10.37 6.29 -6.63
CA ARG A 14 9.82 5.90 -7.93
C ARG A 14 9.10 4.56 -7.83
N GLU A 15 9.67 3.63 -7.08
CA GLU A 15 9.06 2.32 -6.84
C GLU A 15 7.81 2.43 -5.96
N ALA A 16 7.87 3.21 -4.87
CA ALA A 16 6.73 3.48 -4.00
C ALA A 16 5.56 4.15 -4.76
N ASN A 17 5.84 5.14 -5.62
CA ASN A 17 4.83 5.80 -6.45
C ASN A 17 4.18 4.84 -7.47
N LEU A 18 4.98 3.94 -8.05
CA LEU A 18 4.46 2.90 -8.94
C LEU A 18 3.54 1.94 -8.18
N ILE A 19 3.97 1.46 -7.01
CA ILE A 19 3.17 0.58 -6.15
C ILE A 19 1.86 1.27 -5.75
N ASP A 20 1.92 2.54 -5.34
CA ASP A 20 0.73 3.32 -4.97
C ASP A 20 -0.25 3.44 -6.15
N SER A 21 0.27 3.69 -7.34
CA SER A 21 -0.54 3.77 -8.57
C SER A 21 -1.22 2.43 -8.87
N ILE A 22 -0.47 1.32 -8.82
CA ILE A 22 -1.01 -0.05 -9.06
C ILE A 22 -2.11 -0.37 -8.05
N GLN A 23 -1.89 -0.09 -6.76
CA GLN A 23 -2.88 -0.33 -5.71
C GLN A 23 -4.14 0.51 -5.91
N ARG A 24 -3.98 1.81 -6.17
CA ARG A 24 -5.11 2.73 -6.36
C ARG A 24 -5.88 2.47 -7.64
N LEU A 25 -5.24 1.95 -8.69
CA LEU A 25 -5.90 1.51 -9.93
C LEU A 25 -6.63 0.17 -9.77
N GLY A 26 -6.51 -0.49 -8.62
CA GLY A 26 -7.16 -1.77 -8.34
C GLY A 26 -6.45 -2.98 -8.97
N LEU A 27 -5.21 -2.80 -9.40
CA LEU A 27 -4.42 -3.82 -10.09
C LEU A 27 -3.54 -4.66 -9.15
N TYR A 28 -3.56 -4.38 -7.83
CA TYR A 28 -2.74 -5.07 -6.83
C TYR A 28 -2.77 -6.60 -6.94
N HIS A 29 -3.96 -7.17 -7.18
CA HIS A 29 -4.18 -8.63 -7.25
C HIS A 29 -3.42 -9.33 -8.39
N HIS A 30 -2.98 -8.60 -9.43
CA HIS A 30 -2.14 -9.14 -10.49
C HIS A 30 -0.64 -9.10 -10.16
N PHE A 31 -0.24 -8.32 -9.16
CA PHE A 31 1.16 -7.99 -8.86
C PHE A 31 1.51 -8.19 -7.39
N GLU A 32 0.77 -9.03 -6.65
CA GLU A 32 0.94 -9.19 -5.19
C GLU A 32 2.38 -9.60 -4.85
N HIS A 33 2.95 -10.53 -5.62
CA HIS A 33 4.30 -11.03 -5.42
C HIS A 33 5.37 -9.96 -5.75
N GLU A 34 5.26 -9.31 -6.90
CA GLU A 34 6.19 -8.26 -7.34
C GLU A 34 6.19 -7.07 -6.38
N ILE A 35 5.02 -6.67 -5.90
CA ILE A 35 4.88 -5.60 -4.92
C ILE A 35 5.50 -6.01 -3.59
N GLY A 36 5.28 -7.26 -3.15
CA GLY A 36 5.90 -7.78 -1.93
C GLY A 36 7.43 -7.75 -2.00
N GLU A 37 8.00 -8.14 -3.13
CA GLU A 37 9.44 -8.11 -3.38
C GLU A 37 10.02 -6.69 -3.39
N LEU A 38 9.35 -5.75 -4.05
CA LEU A 38 9.80 -4.35 -4.07
C LEU A 38 9.73 -3.71 -2.68
N LEU A 39 8.65 -3.93 -1.94
CA LEU A 39 8.55 -3.41 -0.57
C LEU A 39 9.59 -4.04 0.36
N ARG A 40 9.98 -5.30 0.13
CA ARG A 40 11.09 -5.94 0.84
C ARG A 40 12.43 -5.28 0.53
N GLN A 41 12.67 -4.93 -0.73
CA GLN A 41 13.88 -4.19 -1.11
C GLN A 41 13.92 -2.80 -0.46
N ILE A 42 12.81 -2.07 -0.51
CA ILE A 42 12.69 -0.75 0.16
C ILE A 42 12.95 -0.89 1.65
N HIS A 43 12.34 -1.89 2.31
CA HIS A 43 12.54 -2.14 3.72
C HIS A 43 14.03 -2.40 4.05
N ASN A 44 14.66 -3.35 3.36
CA ASN A 44 16.04 -3.75 3.67
C ASN A 44 17.07 -2.65 3.42
N ASN A 45 16.79 -1.75 2.48
CA ASN A 45 17.72 -0.68 2.11
C ASN A 45 17.51 0.60 2.93
N TYR A 46 16.31 0.82 3.47
CA TYR A 46 15.94 2.11 4.08
C TYR A 46 15.23 2.02 5.43
N VAL A 47 15.19 0.84 6.05
CA VAL A 47 14.65 0.66 7.39
C VAL A 47 15.72 0.05 8.28
N GLU A 48 16.13 0.80 9.29
CA GLU A 48 17.08 0.37 10.31
C GLU A 48 16.39 0.37 11.67
N ASN A 49 16.40 -0.76 12.38
CA ASN A 49 15.75 -0.91 13.69
C ASN A 49 14.26 -0.46 13.72
N GLY A 50 13.56 -0.66 12.60
CA GLY A 50 12.15 -0.26 12.43
C GLY A 50 11.95 1.22 12.06
N THR A 51 12.99 2.04 12.09
CA THR A 51 12.93 3.46 11.72
C THR A 51 13.31 3.63 10.25
N ILE A 52 12.51 4.40 9.51
CA ILE A 52 12.79 4.73 8.11
C ILE A 52 13.94 5.75 8.06
N THR A 53 15.02 5.42 7.35
CA THR A 53 16.24 6.24 7.23
C THR A 53 16.26 7.11 5.97
N LEU A 54 15.20 7.08 5.14
CA LEU A 54 15.08 7.94 3.96
C LEU A 54 15.23 9.43 4.35
N ASN A 55 16.20 10.10 3.74
CA ASN A 55 16.37 11.54 3.85
C ASN A 55 15.62 12.27 2.73
N GLU A 56 14.32 12.04 2.66
CA GLU A 56 13.43 12.61 1.64
C GLU A 56 12.40 13.56 2.27
N ASP A 57 11.59 14.17 1.40
CA ASP A 57 10.49 15.06 1.77
C ASP A 57 9.35 14.36 2.54
N LEU A 58 8.36 15.15 2.99
CA LEU A 58 7.24 14.63 3.76
C LEU A 58 6.40 13.63 2.96
N HIS A 59 6.12 13.94 1.70
CA HIS A 59 5.34 13.10 0.80
C HIS A 59 5.93 11.69 0.70
N SER A 60 7.21 11.63 0.38
CA SER A 60 8.01 10.43 0.20
C SER A 60 7.99 9.53 1.42
N ILE A 61 8.25 10.10 2.59
CA ILE A 61 8.33 9.33 3.83
C ILE A 61 6.96 8.84 4.26
N ALA A 62 5.95 9.71 4.17
CA ALA A 62 4.59 9.32 4.50
C ALA A 62 4.09 8.20 3.56
N LEU A 63 4.44 8.26 2.28
CA LEU A 63 4.11 7.23 1.29
C LEU A 63 4.76 5.89 1.63
N VAL A 64 6.09 5.85 1.81
CA VAL A 64 6.82 4.62 2.17
C VAL A 64 6.32 4.05 3.49
N PHE A 65 6.15 4.90 4.51
CA PHE A 65 5.59 4.52 5.81
C PHE A 65 4.24 3.83 5.66
N ARG A 66 3.33 4.44 4.89
CA ARG A 66 1.99 3.88 4.64
C ARG A 66 2.08 2.53 3.94
N LEU A 67 2.85 2.43 2.85
CA LEU A 67 2.95 1.21 2.05
C LEU A 67 3.55 0.04 2.85
N LEU A 68 4.61 0.29 3.61
CA LEU A 68 5.25 -0.73 4.44
C LEU A 68 4.31 -1.22 5.56
N ARG A 69 3.57 -0.31 6.21
CA ARG A 69 2.57 -0.71 7.21
C ARG A 69 1.39 -1.46 6.60
N GLN A 70 0.91 -1.05 5.42
CA GLN A 70 -0.22 -1.70 4.75
C GLN A 70 0.00 -3.21 4.55
N GLN A 71 1.22 -3.65 4.19
CA GLN A 71 1.51 -5.08 4.00
C GLN A 71 1.52 -5.90 5.30
N GLY A 72 1.74 -5.26 6.45
CA GLY A 72 1.59 -5.91 7.76
C GLY A 72 0.12 -6.10 8.17
N TYR A 73 -0.80 -5.28 7.63
CA TYR A 73 -2.22 -5.28 7.99
C TYR A 73 -3.15 -5.96 7.00
N HIS A 74 -2.74 -6.19 5.74
CA HIS A 74 -3.58 -6.86 4.75
C HIS A 74 -4.01 -8.29 5.16
N ILE A 75 -3.28 -8.94 6.07
CA ILE A 75 -3.66 -10.26 6.62
C ILE A 75 -4.82 -10.15 7.64
N LEU A 76 -4.97 -9.02 8.34
CA LEU A 76 -5.97 -8.86 9.41
C LEU A 76 -7.32 -8.34 8.91
N THR A 77 -7.36 -7.60 7.80
CA THR A 77 -8.63 -7.05 7.27
C THR A 77 -9.53 -8.11 6.61
N VAL A 78 -8.98 -9.26 6.22
CA VAL A 78 -9.78 -10.41 5.73
C VAL A 78 -10.48 -11.16 6.88
N ILE A 79 -10.10 -10.91 8.15
CA ILE A 79 -10.62 -11.63 9.32
C ILE A 79 -11.10 -10.69 10.42
N LEU A 80 -11.90 -9.67 10.10
CA LEU A 80 -12.79 -9.08 11.10
C LEU A 80 -14.22 -9.03 10.57
N PRO A 81 -15.12 -9.94 11.01
CA PRO A 81 -16.53 -9.77 10.81
C PRO A 81 -17.02 -8.54 11.58
N ASP A 82 -17.77 -7.72 10.85
CA ASP A 82 -18.73 -6.69 11.27
C ASP A 82 -18.88 -6.49 12.78
N GLN A 83 -18.59 -5.27 13.26
CA GLN A 83 -19.15 -4.79 14.52
C GLN A 83 -19.98 -3.54 14.19
N LYS A 84 -21.26 -3.81 13.93
CA LYS A 84 -22.36 -2.85 13.97
C LYS A 84 -22.15 -1.86 15.12
N SER A 85 -22.15 -0.58 14.81
CA SER A 85 -22.42 0.47 15.79
C SER A 85 -23.92 0.48 16.06
N ASP A 86 -24.33 -0.11 17.17
CA ASP A 86 -25.65 0.17 17.75
C ASP A 86 -25.51 0.62 19.20
N HIS A 87 -26.37 1.57 19.55
CA HIS A 87 -26.37 2.37 20.77
C HIS A 87 -26.75 1.55 22.02
N ASP A 88 -26.24 1.98 23.17
CA ASP A 88 -26.75 1.80 24.55
C ASP A 88 -26.33 0.60 25.45
N ARG A 89 -25.64 1.01 26.54
CA ARG A 89 -25.73 0.63 27.97
C ARG A 89 -25.19 -0.70 28.55
N ARG A 90 -24.42 -0.47 29.63
CA ARG A 90 -24.23 -1.23 30.89
C ARG A 90 -23.20 -2.37 30.94
N SER A 91 -22.07 -2.01 31.55
CA SER A 91 -21.44 -2.69 32.70
C SER A 91 -21.61 -4.22 32.80
N SER A 92 -20.56 -4.96 32.43
CA SER A 92 -20.07 -6.12 33.19
C SER A 92 -18.71 -6.53 32.62
N VAL A 93 -17.73 -6.73 33.50
CA VAL A 93 -16.40 -7.25 33.18
C VAL A 93 -16.51 -8.76 32.96
N PRO A 94 -15.85 -9.35 31.95
CA PRO A 94 -15.44 -10.76 32.04
C PRO A 94 -13.95 -10.99 31.82
N THR A 95 -13.44 -11.90 32.63
CA THR A 95 -12.11 -12.49 32.80
C THR A 95 -11.49 -13.17 31.57
N PRO A 96 -10.16 -13.40 31.54
CA PRO A 96 -9.45 -13.94 30.38
C PRO A 96 -9.72 -15.42 30.15
N VAL A 97 -10.22 -15.78 28.96
CA VAL A 97 -10.38 -17.17 28.52
C VAL A 97 -9.21 -17.60 27.63
N LYS A 98 -8.74 -18.81 27.92
CA LYS A 98 -7.49 -19.47 27.53
C LYS A 98 -7.17 -19.47 26.03
N ARG A 99 -5.89 -19.17 25.71
CA ARG A 99 -5.22 -19.39 24.42
C ARG A 99 -5.40 -20.84 23.95
N ARG A 100 -5.76 -21.06 22.68
CA ARG A 100 -5.53 -22.32 21.94
C ARG A 100 -4.52 -22.11 20.80
N ARG A 101 -3.77 -23.18 20.57
CA ARG A 101 -2.41 -23.32 20.02
C ARG A 101 -2.26 -22.94 18.54
N LEU A 102 -1.08 -22.42 18.19
CA LEU A 102 -0.53 -22.37 16.83
C LEU A 102 -0.42 -23.78 16.25
N CYS A 103 -0.80 -23.96 14.98
CA CYS A 103 -0.31 -25.07 14.16
C CYS A 103 1.05 -24.68 13.57
N THR A 104 2.08 -25.47 13.85
CA THR A 104 3.41 -25.37 13.25
C THR A 104 3.53 -26.40 12.12
N CYS A 105 3.75 -25.97 10.88
CA CYS A 105 4.20 -26.87 9.82
C CYS A 105 5.70 -26.61 9.56
N ARG A 106 6.55 -27.62 9.80
CA ARG A 106 7.96 -27.67 9.35
C ARG A 106 8.00 -27.90 7.84
N CYS A 107 8.87 -27.19 7.13
CA CYS A 107 9.31 -27.58 5.78
C CYS A 107 10.80 -27.95 5.85
N SER A 108 11.15 -29.06 5.23
CA SER A 108 12.52 -29.56 5.05
C SER A 108 13.07 -29.15 3.69
N ASP A 109 14.38 -29.00 3.62
CA ASP A 109 15.19 -28.38 2.57
C ASP A 109 15.06 -29.01 1.17
N ALA A 110 15.11 -28.18 0.13
CA ALA A 110 15.43 -28.61 -1.23
C ALA A 110 16.32 -27.56 -1.93
N GLN A 111 17.56 -27.95 -2.24
CA GLN A 111 18.54 -27.21 -3.06
C GLN A 111 18.36 -27.55 -4.54
N VAL A 112 18.51 -26.59 -5.47
CA VAL A 112 18.91 -26.83 -6.87
C VAL A 112 19.72 -25.63 -7.43
N THR A 113 20.82 -25.94 -8.13
CA THR A 113 21.80 -25.04 -8.78
C THR A 113 21.45 -24.68 -10.24
N PRO A 114 22.06 -23.63 -10.84
CA PRO A 114 21.73 -23.17 -12.20
C PRO A 114 22.73 -23.62 -13.29
N SER A 115 22.27 -23.82 -14.53
CA SER A 115 23.15 -23.89 -15.72
C SER A 115 22.53 -23.24 -16.98
N ALA A 116 23.42 -22.50 -17.67
CA ALA A 116 23.37 -21.65 -18.87
C ALA A 116 22.49 -21.99 -20.11
N GLY A 117 22.17 -20.95 -20.91
CA GLY A 117 21.38 -20.91 -22.16
C GLY A 117 22.11 -21.35 -23.46
N PRO A 118 21.92 -20.75 -24.67
CA PRO A 118 20.97 -19.71 -25.10
C PRO A 118 20.26 -19.93 -26.48
N ARG A 119 19.19 -19.12 -26.69
CA ARG A 119 18.66 -18.52 -27.95
C ARG A 119 17.91 -19.36 -29.01
N SER A 120 16.81 -18.72 -29.46
CA SER A 120 16.10 -18.87 -30.75
C SER A 120 15.09 -20.02 -30.88
N LEU A 121 13.96 -19.91 -30.15
CA LEU A 121 12.60 -20.40 -30.50
C LEU A 121 11.54 -19.89 -29.48
N MET A 122 11.82 -18.75 -28.82
CA MET A 122 11.21 -18.33 -27.54
C MET A 122 9.91 -17.50 -27.64
N THR A 123 9.26 -17.44 -28.80
CA THR A 123 8.02 -16.63 -28.93
C THR A 123 6.77 -17.45 -29.24
N LEU A 124 6.90 -18.64 -29.81
CA LEU A 124 5.75 -19.51 -30.10
C LEU A 124 5.57 -20.64 -29.07
N MET A 125 6.63 -21.02 -28.34
CA MET A 125 6.51 -21.97 -27.23
C MET A 125 5.90 -21.36 -25.96
N THR A 126 5.93 -20.03 -25.80
CA THR A 126 5.43 -19.33 -24.61
C THR A 126 3.90 -19.40 -24.50
N ILE A 127 3.19 -19.32 -25.64
CA ILE A 127 1.72 -19.36 -25.64
C ILE A 127 1.20 -20.80 -25.46
N LYS A 128 1.90 -21.81 -25.99
CA LYS A 128 1.53 -23.22 -25.81
C LYS A 128 1.94 -23.79 -24.44
N TRP A 129 3.03 -23.29 -23.85
CA TRP A 129 3.45 -23.69 -22.50
C TRP A 129 2.50 -23.13 -21.41
N LEU A 130 1.96 -21.93 -21.62
CA LEU A 130 0.97 -21.33 -20.72
C LEU A 130 -0.39 -22.06 -20.70
N THR A 131 -0.72 -22.87 -21.70
CA THR A 131 -2.05 -23.50 -21.79
C THR A 131 -2.10 -24.94 -21.29
N GLU A 132 -1.01 -25.72 -21.36
CA GLU A 132 -1.14 -27.16 -21.09
C GLU A 132 -0.55 -27.66 -19.77
N ASN A 133 0.53 -27.08 -19.19
CA ASN A 133 1.13 -27.64 -17.96
C ASN A 133 1.84 -26.65 -17.00
N GLY A 134 1.94 -25.36 -17.33
CA GLY A 134 2.65 -24.37 -16.49
C GLY A 134 1.93 -24.03 -15.16
N TRP A 135 0.60 -24.00 -15.16
CA TRP A 135 -0.19 -23.49 -14.03
C TRP A 135 -0.14 -24.40 -12.80
N LYS A 136 -0.17 -25.73 -12.99
CA LYS A 136 -0.14 -26.69 -11.86
C LYS A 136 1.23 -26.77 -11.19
N THR A 137 2.30 -26.51 -11.92
CA THR A 137 3.67 -26.55 -11.40
C THR A 137 4.01 -25.24 -10.67
N MET A 138 3.50 -24.10 -11.16
CA MET A 138 3.65 -22.77 -10.52
C MET A 138 2.80 -22.63 -9.24
N MET A 139 1.65 -23.29 -9.17
CA MET A 139 0.78 -23.33 -7.99
C MET A 139 1.29 -24.26 -6.87
N ASN A 140 2.16 -25.23 -7.18
CA ASN A 140 2.65 -26.23 -6.21
C ASN A 140 3.99 -25.89 -5.57
N SER A 141 4.74 -24.91 -6.07
CA SER A 141 5.76 -24.22 -5.28
C SER A 141 5.04 -23.26 -4.34
N LYS A 142 4.64 -23.79 -3.18
CA LYS A 142 4.02 -23.06 -2.06
C LYS A 142 4.54 -21.62 -2.00
N CYS A 143 3.71 -20.68 -2.46
CA CYS A 143 3.85 -19.28 -2.10
C CYS A 143 3.61 -19.25 -0.59
N SER A 144 4.69 -19.31 0.18
CA SER A 144 4.66 -19.03 1.61
C SER A 144 4.04 -17.64 1.72
N SER A 145 2.81 -17.60 2.25
CA SER A 145 2.16 -16.39 2.75
C SER A 145 3.22 -15.44 3.28
N PHE A 146 3.46 -14.33 2.57
CA PHE A 146 4.45 -13.33 2.95
C PHE A 146 3.97 -12.65 4.23
N GLN A 147 4.23 -13.31 5.36
CA GLN A 147 3.87 -12.82 6.66
C GLN A 147 5.10 -12.11 7.22
N TRP A 148 5.02 -10.79 7.27
CA TRP A 148 5.96 -9.94 8.00
C TRP A 148 5.86 -10.28 9.50
N SER A 149 6.47 -11.37 9.94
CA SER A 149 6.56 -11.69 11.35
C SER A 149 7.67 -10.82 11.97
N GLY A 150 7.30 -9.66 12.50
CA GLY A 150 8.07 -9.00 13.55
C GLY A 150 8.79 -7.69 13.23
N VAL A 151 8.51 -7.01 12.10
CA VAL A 151 9.02 -5.65 11.88
C VAL A 151 7.89 -4.63 11.97
N THR A 152 7.82 -3.95 13.11
CA THR A 152 6.96 -2.77 13.29
C THR A 152 7.71 -1.55 12.77
N ILE A 153 7.21 -0.94 11.70
CA ILE A 153 7.69 0.37 11.24
C ILE A 153 7.35 1.39 12.32
N ARG A 154 8.32 2.17 12.80
CA ARG A 154 8.17 3.15 13.87
C ARG A 154 7.77 4.52 13.32
N GLU A 155 7.01 5.26 14.11
CA GLU A 155 6.51 6.60 13.82
C GLU A 155 7.54 7.72 14.07
N ASP A 156 8.67 7.37 14.67
CA ASP A 156 9.75 8.29 15.01
C ASP A 156 10.39 8.98 13.79
N VAL A 157 10.25 8.40 12.60
CA VAL A 157 10.62 9.06 11.33
C VAL A 157 9.97 10.43 11.18
N PHE A 158 8.77 10.65 11.75
CA PHE A 158 8.07 11.92 11.65
C PHE A 158 8.61 13.01 12.59
N LYS A 159 9.48 12.67 13.56
CA LYS A 159 10.07 13.65 14.50
C LYS A 159 10.85 14.75 13.80
N LYS A 160 11.48 14.45 12.66
CA LYS A 160 12.24 15.44 11.87
C LYS A 160 11.38 16.58 11.29
N PHE A 161 10.07 16.34 11.19
CA PHE A 161 9.08 17.32 10.74
C PHE A 161 8.49 18.16 11.88
N LYS A 162 8.98 17.99 13.11
CA LYS A 162 8.57 18.75 14.29
C LYS A 162 9.60 19.83 14.64
N ASN A 163 9.14 20.90 15.28
CA ASN A 163 9.97 21.98 15.81
C ASN A 163 10.49 21.66 17.21
N GLU A 164 11.30 22.56 17.78
CA GLU A 164 11.88 22.41 19.13
C GLU A 164 10.83 22.35 20.24
N GLN A 165 9.65 22.95 20.01
CA GLN A 165 8.52 22.91 20.93
C GLN A 165 7.75 21.57 20.84
N GLY A 166 8.13 20.69 19.91
CA GLY A 166 7.48 19.40 19.73
C GLY A 166 6.15 19.48 18.98
N ASN A 167 5.94 20.48 18.13
CA ASN A 167 4.79 20.60 17.23
C ASN A 167 5.22 20.39 15.77
N PHE A 168 4.33 19.91 14.89
CA PHE A 168 4.60 19.88 13.45
C PHE A 168 4.92 21.28 12.90
N LYS A 169 5.96 21.37 12.07
CA LYS A 169 6.42 22.64 11.48
C LYS A 169 5.33 23.24 10.58
N GLU A 170 4.98 24.50 10.80
CA GLU A 170 3.99 25.22 9.97
C GLU A 170 4.45 25.36 8.51
N THR A 171 5.74 25.30 8.25
CA THR A 171 6.31 25.31 6.88
C THR A 171 5.78 24.16 6.02
N LEU A 172 5.29 23.07 6.63
CA LEU A 172 4.71 21.93 5.92
C LEU A 172 3.34 22.24 5.30
N ILE A 173 2.65 23.27 5.77
CA ILE A 173 1.31 23.63 5.29
C ILE A 173 1.35 24.03 3.80
N GLY A 174 2.49 24.53 3.30
CA GLY A 174 2.66 24.83 1.88
C GLY A 174 2.75 23.60 0.97
N ASP A 175 3.10 22.43 1.51
CA ASP A 175 3.24 21.18 0.76
C ASP A 175 1.93 20.38 0.79
N VAL A 176 1.03 20.68 -0.15
CA VAL A 176 -0.28 20.01 -0.23
C VAL A 176 -0.14 18.49 -0.38
N GLU A 177 0.82 18.03 -1.19
CA GLU A 177 0.98 16.60 -1.47
C GLU A 177 1.55 15.86 -0.27
N GLY A 178 2.54 16.45 0.41
CA GLY A 178 3.06 15.96 1.68
C GLY A 178 1.96 15.90 2.75
N MET A 179 1.12 16.93 2.84
CA MET A 179 0.02 16.97 3.80
C MET A 179 -1.04 15.89 3.56
N ILE A 180 -1.44 15.66 2.30
CA ILE A 180 -2.34 14.56 1.93
C ILE A 180 -1.69 13.21 2.26
N SER A 181 -0.40 13.06 1.95
CA SER A 181 0.31 11.79 2.13
C SER A 181 0.47 11.45 3.61
N LEU A 182 0.81 12.45 4.43
CA LEU A 182 0.85 12.31 5.89
C LEU A 182 -0.53 11.99 6.44
N TYR A 183 -1.59 12.66 5.97
CA TYR A 183 -2.96 12.35 6.37
C TYR A 183 -3.31 10.89 6.09
N GLU A 184 -3.02 10.37 4.89
CA GLU A 184 -3.26 8.96 4.54
C GLU A 184 -2.43 8.00 5.41
N ALA A 185 -1.17 8.35 5.71
CA ALA A 185 -0.29 7.58 6.59
C ALA A 185 -0.81 7.50 8.03
N THR A 186 -1.43 8.56 8.55
CA THR A 186 -1.98 8.58 9.92
C THR A 186 -3.13 7.61 10.16
N HIS A 187 -3.77 7.11 9.10
CA HIS A 187 -4.78 6.05 9.20
C HIS A 187 -4.17 4.65 9.40
N MET A 188 -2.83 4.51 9.32
CA MET A 188 -2.09 3.27 9.65
C MET A 188 -1.60 3.25 11.11
N ARG A 189 -2.06 4.18 11.94
CA ARG A 189 -1.63 4.27 13.34
C ARG A 189 -2.15 3.13 14.20
N ILE A 190 -1.38 2.78 15.21
CA ILE A 190 -1.77 1.88 16.30
C ILE A 190 -1.85 2.62 17.63
N HIS A 191 -2.37 1.94 18.65
CA HIS A 191 -2.48 2.51 19.99
C HIS A 191 -1.11 2.88 20.57
N GLY A 192 -1.02 4.07 21.15
CA GLY A 192 0.20 4.58 21.80
C GLY A 192 1.13 5.38 20.90
N GLU A 193 0.70 5.72 19.67
CA GLU A 193 1.49 6.50 18.72
C GLU A 193 1.06 7.98 18.69
N ASP A 194 1.38 8.70 19.77
CA ASP A 194 0.95 10.10 19.97
C ASP A 194 1.34 11.02 18.80
N ILE A 195 2.49 10.77 18.16
CA ILE A 195 2.96 11.53 17.00
C ILE A 195 1.98 11.41 15.83
N LEU A 196 1.39 10.24 15.60
CA LEU A 196 0.43 10.03 14.52
C LEU A 196 -0.97 10.54 14.86
N ASP A 197 -1.35 10.53 16.15
CA ASP A 197 -2.58 11.16 16.62
C ASP A 197 -2.52 12.69 16.44
N GLU A 198 -1.39 13.31 16.82
CA GLU A 198 -1.13 14.72 16.56
C GLU A 198 -1.08 15.02 15.05
N ALA A 199 -0.37 14.20 14.27
CA ALA A 199 -0.28 14.36 12.82
C ALA A 199 -1.67 14.28 12.16
N LEU A 200 -2.55 13.40 12.63
CA LEU A 200 -3.93 13.30 12.13
C LEU A 200 -4.68 14.61 12.40
N SER A 201 -4.57 15.16 13.61
CA SER A 201 -5.21 16.42 13.99
C SER A 201 -4.68 17.58 13.13
N PHE A 202 -3.36 17.71 13.05
CA PHE A 202 -2.65 18.74 12.29
C PHE A 202 -3.02 18.70 10.80
N THR A 203 -2.93 17.53 10.16
CA THR A 203 -3.24 17.38 8.73
C THR A 203 -4.72 17.60 8.45
N SER A 204 -5.61 17.04 9.27
CA SER A 204 -7.06 17.20 9.09
C SER A 204 -7.50 18.66 9.16
N LEU A 205 -6.95 19.43 10.12
CA LEU A 205 -7.28 20.84 10.29
C LEU A 205 -6.78 21.65 9.09
N ASN A 206 -5.51 21.52 8.75
CA ASN A 206 -4.89 22.31 7.70
C ASN A 206 -5.44 21.98 6.31
N LEU A 207 -5.64 20.69 5.98
CA LEU A 207 -6.25 20.30 4.71
C LEU A 207 -7.67 20.87 4.55
N LYS A 208 -8.47 20.93 5.64
CA LYS A 208 -9.79 21.57 5.60
C LYS A 208 -9.70 23.07 5.33
N MET A 209 -8.76 23.77 5.98
CA MET A 209 -8.55 25.20 5.73
C MET A 209 -8.10 25.46 4.29
N MET A 210 -7.12 24.70 3.82
CA MET A 210 -6.56 24.82 2.46
C MET A 210 -7.62 24.52 1.38
N ALA A 211 -8.50 23.55 1.61
CA ALA A 211 -9.58 23.23 0.66
C ALA A 211 -10.50 24.43 0.35
N THR A 212 -10.57 25.45 1.22
CA THR A 212 -11.33 26.67 0.97
C THR A 212 -10.61 27.70 0.10
N GLN A 213 -9.28 27.59 -0.02
CA GLN A 213 -8.42 28.60 -0.67
C GLN A 213 -7.74 28.07 -1.94
N LEU A 214 -7.64 26.74 -2.10
CA LEU A 214 -7.00 26.10 -3.23
C LEU A 214 -7.82 26.20 -4.51
N ASN A 215 -7.15 26.02 -5.65
CA ASN A 215 -7.82 25.90 -6.94
C ASN A 215 -8.82 24.73 -6.96
N PRO A 216 -9.86 24.75 -7.83
CA PRO A 216 -10.92 23.76 -7.80
C PRO A 216 -10.44 22.31 -7.98
N SER A 217 -9.39 22.07 -8.77
CA SER A 217 -8.85 20.73 -9.02
C SER A 217 -8.12 20.16 -7.81
N LEU A 218 -7.22 20.92 -7.16
CA LEU A 218 -6.57 20.52 -5.90
C LEU A 218 -7.58 20.41 -4.76
N ALA A 219 -8.51 21.36 -4.64
CA ALA A 219 -9.55 21.32 -3.62
C ALA A 219 -10.39 20.03 -3.74
N THR A 220 -10.65 19.57 -4.96
CA THR A 220 -11.32 18.28 -5.20
C THR A 220 -10.49 17.10 -4.70
N LYS A 221 -9.17 17.08 -4.99
CA LYS A 221 -8.23 16.04 -4.50
C LYS A 221 -8.19 16.00 -2.97
N VAL A 222 -8.09 17.17 -2.32
CA VAL A 222 -8.08 17.30 -0.85
C VAL A 222 -9.41 16.84 -0.25
N ASN A 223 -10.53 17.36 -0.75
CA ASN A 223 -11.86 16.99 -0.25
C ASN A 223 -12.17 15.51 -0.42
N HIS A 224 -11.70 14.89 -1.51
CA HIS A 224 -11.84 13.45 -1.70
C HIS A 224 -11.08 12.67 -0.64
N SER A 225 -9.80 13.02 -0.41
CA SER A 225 -8.94 12.38 0.58
C SER A 225 -9.54 12.51 2.00
N LEU A 226 -10.00 13.71 2.39
CA LEU A 226 -10.64 13.95 3.69
C LEU A 226 -11.95 13.18 3.89
N LYS A 227 -12.76 13.00 2.84
CA LYS A 227 -14.02 12.26 2.91
C LYS A 227 -13.80 10.75 2.96
N ARG A 228 -12.73 10.28 2.32
CA ARG A 228 -12.53 8.87 2.01
C ARG A 228 -11.05 8.50 2.08
N PRO A 229 -10.47 8.33 3.28
CA PRO A 229 -9.11 7.82 3.43
C PRO A 229 -8.96 6.48 2.71
N LEU A 230 -7.91 6.32 1.91
CA LEU A 230 -7.75 5.23 0.94
C LEU A 230 -7.89 3.85 1.57
N PHE A 231 -7.32 3.68 2.77
CA PHE A 231 -7.32 2.42 3.49
C PHE A 231 -8.69 2.01 4.04
N LYS A 232 -9.62 2.96 4.22
CA LYS A 232 -10.96 2.69 4.77
C LYS A 232 -12.02 2.50 3.69
N ASN A 233 -11.63 2.47 2.42
CA ASN A 233 -12.57 2.39 1.30
C ASN A 233 -12.58 1.01 0.66
N LEU A 234 -13.67 0.73 -0.03
CA LEU A 234 -13.76 -0.41 -0.94
C LEU A 234 -12.78 -0.19 -2.12
N PRO A 235 -11.77 -1.06 -2.31
CA PRO A 235 -10.73 -0.88 -3.33
C PRO A 235 -11.29 -0.62 -4.72
N ARG A 236 -12.42 -1.26 -5.04
CA ARG A 236 -13.07 -1.12 -6.35
C ARG A 236 -13.68 0.28 -6.59
N LEU A 237 -14.21 0.93 -5.56
CA LEU A 237 -14.72 2.29 -5.66
C LEU A 237 -13.59 3.31 -5.78
N VAL A 238 -12.48 3.07 -5.07
CA VAL A 238 -11.25 3.86 -5.19
C VAL A 238 -10.72 3.78 -6.61
N ALA A 239 -10.57 2.56 -7.15
CA ALA A 239 -10.12 2.32 -8.53
C ALA A 239 -10.94 3.09 -9.56
N ARG A 240 -12.27 3.03 -9.48
CA ARG A 240 -13.14 3.75 -10.42
C ARG A 240 -12.89 5.26 -10.43
N HIS A 241 -12.73 5.87 -9.26
CA HIS A 241 -12.46 7.30 -9.16
C HIS A 241 -11.04 7.63 -9.61
N TYR A 242 -10.08 6.83 -9.17
CA TYR A 242 -8.66 7.07 -9.43
C TYR A 242 -8.30 6.93 -10.91
N ILE A 243 -8.90 5.99 -11.66
CA ILE A 243 -8.71 5.88 -13.12
C ILE A 243 -8.98 7.21 -13.83
N SER A 244 -10.05 7.91 -13.46
CA SER A 244 -10.40 9.20 -14.09
C SER A 244 -9.44 10.33 -13.72
N ASN A 245 -8.87 10.29 -12.51
CA ASN A 245 -7.88 11.28 -12.08
C ASN A 245 -6.51 10.99 -12.69
N TYR A 246 -6.12 9.71 -12.76
CA TYR A 246 -4.86 9.25 -13.33
C TYR A 246 -4.77 9.58 -14.83
N GLU A 247 -5.88 9.46 -15.56
CA GLU A 247 -5.95 9.87 -16.98
C GLU A 247 -5.71 11.38 -17.21
N LYS A 248 -6.01 12.23 -16.21
CA LYS A 248 -5.82 13.69 -16.30
C LYS A 248 -4.40 14.12 -15.91
N ASP A 249 -3.66 13.26 -15.24
CA ASP A 249 -2.27 13.53 -14.84
C ASP A 249 -1.38 13.51 -16.09
N SER A 250 -0.60 14.56 -16.33
CA SER A 250 0.28 14.61 -17.50
C SER A 250 1.44 13.60 -17.45
N SER A 251 1.75 13.08 -16.26
CA SER A 251 2.86 12.16 -16.00
C SER A 251 2.46 10.68 -15.93
N HIS A 252 1.18 10.36 -16.20
CA HIS A 252 0.66 9.01 -16.05
C HIS A 252 1.32 7.99 -16.99
N ASP A 253 1.41 6.75 -16.54
CA ASP A 253 1.82 5.63 -17.39
C ASP A 253 0.63 5.15 -18.24
N ALA A 254 0.73 5.34 -19.55
CA ALA A 254 -0.33 4.98 -20.49
C ALA A 254 -0.62 3.47 -20.52
N THR A 255 0.39 2.63 -20.29
CA THR A 255 0.25 1.17 -20.26
C THR A 255 -0.52 0.76 -19.01
N LEU A 256 -0.17 1.35 -17.86
CA LEU A 256 -0.84 1.07 -16.59
C LEU A 256 -2.30 1.54 -16.61
N LEU A 257 -2.58 2.71 -17.19
CA LEU A 257 -3.94 3.21 -17.39
C LEU A 257 -4.77 2.28 -18.29
N LEU A 258 -4.19 1.83 -19.40
CA LEU A 258 -4.87 0.91 -20.32
C LEU A 258 -5.21 -0.42 -19.62
N LEU A 259 -4.25 -1.00 -18.92
CA LEU A 259 -4.46 -2.22 -18.14
C LEU A 259 -5.57 -2.04 -17.11
N ALA A 260 -5.56 -0.93 -16.36
CA ALA A 260 -6.57 -0.62 -15.36
C ALA A 260 -7.99 -0.51 -15.97
N LYS A 261 -8.12 0.15 -17.13
CA LYS A 261 -9.42 0.27 -17.82
C LYS A 261 -9.93 -1.09 -18.32
N LEU A 262 -9.05 -1.91 -18.90
CA LEU A 262 -9.41 -3.23 -19.41
C LEU A 262 -9.82 -4.18 -18.28
N ASP A 263 -9.00 -4.28 -17.23
CA ASP A 263 -9.30 -5.06 -16.03
C ASP A 263 -10.60 -4.60 -15.37
N PHE A 264 -10.79 -3.28 -15.28
CA PHE A 264 -12.01 -2.73 -14.71
C PHE A 264 -13.26 -3.21 -15.49
N ASN A 265 -13.23 -3.11 -16.80
CA ASN A 265 -14.35 -3.53 -17.64
C ASN A 265 -14.57 -5.05 -17.61
N LEU A 266 -13.49 -5.84 -17.54
CA LEU A 266 -13.56 -7.30 -17.46
C LEU A 266 -14.28 -7.75 -16.18
N LEU A 267 -13.80 -7.30 -15.02
CA LEU A 267 -14.42 -7.62 -13.73
C LEU A 267 -15.84 -7.06 -13.62
N GLN A 268 -16.12 -5.89 -14.21
CA GLN A 268 -17.48 -5.34 -14.23
C GLN A 268 -18.46 -6.24 -14.99
N LYS A 269 -18.07 -6.76 -16.16
CA LYS A 269 -18.90 -7.71 -16.93
C LYS A 269 -19.16 -9.00 -16.15
N GLN A 270 -18.14 -9.50 -15.46
CA GLN A 270 -18.28 -10.68 -14.60
C GLN A 270 -19.29 -10.43 -13.47
N HIS A 271 -19.14 -9.33 -12.72
CA HIS A 271 -20.09 -8.98 -11.66
C HIS A 271 -21.52 -8.78 -12.17
N GLN A 272 -21.71 -8.21 -13.36
CA GLN A 272 -23.05 -8.06 -13.97
C GLN A 272 -23.70 -9.43 -14.26
N LYS A 273 -22.92 -10.39 -14.75
CA LYS A 273 -23.39 -11.76 -14.98
C LYS A 273 -23.76 -12.44 -13.66
N GLU A 274 -22.91 -12.31 -12.64
CA GLU A 274 -23.16 -12.87 -11.31
C GLU A 274 -24.42 -12.29 -10.67
N ILE A 275 -24.60 -10.97 -10.71
CA ILE A 275 -25.81 -10.29 -10.21
C ILE A 275 -27.06 -10.75 -10.97
N GLY A 276 -26.96 -10.90 -12.30
CA GLY A 276 -28.05 -11.40 -13.13
C GLY A 276 -28.46 -12.85 -12.84
N ASN A 277 -27.58 -13.65 -12.23
CA ASN A 277 -27.90 -15.02 -11.79
C ASN A 277 -28.51 -15.07 -10.38
N ILE A 278 -28.40 -13.98 -9.61
CA ILE A 278 -28.90 -13.88 -8.23
C ILE A 278 -30.24 -13.13 -8.18
N SER A 279 -30.53 -12.31 -9.20
CA SER A 279 -31.78 -11.55 -9.35
C SER A 279 -32.87 -12.37 -10.03
#